data_AF-A0A327KWV7-F1
#
_entry.id   AF-A0A327KWV7-F1
#
_cell.length_a   1.000
_cell.length_b   1.000
_cell.length_c   1.000
_cell.angle_alpha   90.00
_cell.angle_beta   90.00
_cell.angle_gamma   90.00
#
_symmetry.space_group_name_H-M   'P 1'
#
loop_
_entity.id
_entity.type
_entity.pdbx_description
1 polymer ?
#
loop_
_entity_poly.entity_id
_entity_poly.type
_entity_poly.pdbx_seq_one_letter_code
_entity_poly.pdbx_strand_id
1 'polypeptide(L)'
;MSLVQGDLSARPRSEPTHHAYAVEVDDTTVGIVIRDSGNDYTFIAAAPAFYPLDQRRFASPAAAQRAALALHCDRSGTLRSFAAG
;
A
#
# COMPACT_ATOMS: atom_id res chain seq x y z
N MET A 1 -33.47 24.40 -36.71
CA MET A 1 -33.51 25.02 -35.35
C MET A 1 -34.06 23.94 -34.41
N SER A 2 -33.41 23.43 -33.38
CA SER A 2 -32.12 23.74 -32.74
C SER A 2 -31.59 22.46 -32.06
N LEU A 3 -30.27 22.31 -32.04
CA LEU A 3 -29.52 21.43 -31.16
C LEU A 3 -29.80 21.82 -29.70
N VAL A 4 -30.17 20.85 -28.86
CA VAL A 4 -30.09 20.99 -27.39
C VAL A 4 -28.84 20.26 -26.94
N GLN A 5 -27.84 21.07 -26.62
CA GLN A 5 -26.54 20.66 -26.10
C GLN A 5 -26.59 20.68 -24.57
N GLY A 6 -26.18 19.58 -23.94
CA GLY A 6 -25.38 19.56 -22.72
C GLY A 6 -26.03 20.00 -21.41
N ASP A 7 -26.52 19.03 -20.63
CA ASP A 7 -26.30 19.02 -19.18
C ASP A 7 -25.64 17.70 -18.78
N LEU A 8 -24.31 17.66 -18.92
CA LEU A 8 -23.45 16.77 -18.15
C LEU A 8 -22.70 17.62 -17.12
N SER A 9 -23.42 18.49 -16.39
CA SER A 9 -22.92 19.19 -15.20
C SER A 9 -23.15 18.36 -13.93
N ALA A 10 -23.10 17.02 -14.04
CA ALA A 10 -22.68 16.23 -12.90
C ALA A 10 -21.22 16.61 -12.65
N ARG A 11 -21.00 17.57 -11.75
CA ARG A 11 -19.71 17.77 -11.07
C ARG A 11 -19.14 16.37 -10.86
N PRO A 12 -17.86 16.07 -11.18
CA PRO A 12 -17.32 14.79 -10.76
C PRO A 12 -17.68 14.71 -9.28
N ARG A 13 -18.54 13.75 -8.93
CA ARG A 13 -18.75 13.44 -7.52
C ARG A 13 -17.32 13.36 -7.02
N SER A 14 -16.99 14.11 -5.97
CA SER A 14 -15.74 13.88 -5.27
C SER A 14 -15.90 12.47 -4.70
N GLU A 15 -15.78 11.46 -5.58
CA GLU A 15 -15.64 10.07 -5.26
C GLU A 15 -14.56 10.09 -4.21
N PRO A 16 -14.78 9.52 -3.02
CA PRO A 16 -13.69 9.37 -2.09
C PRO A 16 -12.55 8.69 -2.87
N THR A 17 -11.49 9.44 -3.16
CA THR A 17 -10.39 8.98 -4.00
C THR A 17 -9.58 8.05 -3.12
N HIS A 18 -10.01 6.79 -3.08
CA HIS A 18 -9.26 5.73 -2.43
C HIS A 18 -8.00 5.51 -3.26
N HIS A 19 -6.86 5.93 -2.71
CA HIS A 19 -5.57 5.69 -3.36
C HIS A 19 -4.99 4.40 -2.80
N ALA A 20 -4.63 3.48 -3.69
CA ALA A 20 -3.89 2.28 -3.36
C ALA A 20 -2.50 2.36 -3.99
N TYR A 21 -1.48 2.03 -3.21
CA TYR A 21 -0.08 2.02 -3.63
C TYR A 21 0.47 0.60 -3.45
N ALA A 22 1.13 0.04 -4.46
CA ALA A 22 1.87 -1.19 -4.28
C ALA A 22 3.14 -0.91 -3.45
N VAL A 23 3.48 -1.83 -2.55
CA VAL A 23 4.75 -1.82 -1.83
C VAL A 23 5.58 -2.99 -2.33
N GLU A 24 6.79 -2.67 -2.79
CA GLU A 24 7.73 -3.62 -3.38
C GLU A 24 9.05 -3.62 -2.59
N VAL A 25 9.62 -4.81 -2.40
CA VAL A 25 10.93 -5.04 -1.80
C VAL A 25 11.64 -6.09 -2.67
N ASP A 26 12.86 -5.80 -3.12
CA ASP A 26 13.67 -6.66 -3.99
C ASP A 26 12.84 -7.23 -5.18
N ASP A 27 12.23 -6.31 -5.95
CA ASP A 27 11.39 -6.60 -7.11
C ASP A 27 10.14 -7.47 -6.82
N THR A 28 9.82 -7.69 -5.55
CA THR A 28 8.66 -8.49 -5.12
C THR A 28 7.62 -7.59 -4.49
N THR A 29 6.38 -7.64 -4.98
CA THR A 29 5.25 -6.98 -4.31
C THR A 29 4.96 -7.68 -2.99
N VAL A 30 5.16 -6.97 -1.88
CA VAL A 30 5.01 -7.48 -0.51
C VAL A 30 3.66 -7.15 0.10
N GLY A 31 2.97 -6.17 -0.47
CA GLY A 31 1.66 -5.73 0.00
C GLY A 31 1.17 -4.51 -0.75
N ILE A 32 0.00 -4.03 -0.35
CA ILE A 32 -0.58 -2.77 -0.82
C ILE A 32 -0.82 -1.84 0.37
N VAL A 33 -0.76 -0.54 0.11
CA VAL A 33 -1.09 0.50 1.07
C VAL A 33 -2.31 1.25 0.57
N ILE A 34 -3.36 1.24 1.37
CA ILE A 34 -4.62 1.91 1.06
C ILE A 34 -4.71 3.18 1.88
N ARG A 35 -4.98 4.30 1.21
CA ARG A 35 -5.40 5.54 1.85
C ARG A 35 -6.93 5.53 1.92
N ASP A 36 -7.45 5.27 3.11
CA ASP A 36 -8.86 5.53 3.40
C ASP A 36 -9.08 7.03 3.63
N SER A 37 -10.33 7.51 3.62
CA SER A 37 -10.75 8.93 3.56
C SER A 37 -10.14 9.93 4.58
N GLY A 38 -9.20 9.50 5.43
CA GLY A 38 -8.32 10.32 6.26
C GLY A 38 -6.89 10.49 5.73
N ASN A 39 -5.96 10.72 6.68
CA ASN A 39 -4.54 10.93 6.40
C ASN A 39 -3.67 9.69 6.69
N ASP A 40 -4.31 8.61 7.12
CA ASP A 40 -3.63 7.39 7.52
C ASP A 40 -3.63 6.38 6.38
N TYR A 41 -2.55 5.61 6.32
CA TYR A 41 -2.28 4.63 5.28
C TYR A 41 -2.27 3.23 5.89
N THR A 42 -3.14 2.35 5.43
CA THR A 42 -3.25 0.99 5.96
C THR A 42 -2.52 0.01 5.04
N PHE A 43 -1.56 -0.73 5.59
CA PHE A 43 -0.85 -1.78 4.87
C PHE A 43 -1.64 -3.09 4.90
N ILE A 44 -1.82 -3.71 3.74
CA ILE A 44 -2.42 -5.04 3.57
C ILE A 44 -1.33 -5.97 3.02
N ALA A 45 -1.00 -7.02 3.77
CA ALA A 45 0.08 -7.91 3.42
C ALA A 45 -0.30 -8.86 2.28
N ALA A 46 0.58 -9.02 1.30
CA ALA A 46 0.39 -9.98 0.19
C ALA A 46 1.03 -11.34 0.45
N ALA A 47 1.90 -11.46 1.46
CA ALA A 47 2.57 -12.70 1.81
C ALA A 47 2.69 -12.89 3.33
N PRO A 48 2.73 -14.15 3.84
CA PRO A 48 2.85 -14.48 5.28
C PRO A 48 4.05 -13.81 5.96
N ALA A 49 5.09 -13.63 5.17
CA ALA A 49 6.28 -12.87 5.48
C ALA A 49 6.03 -11.48 6.08
N PHE A 50 4.97 -10.80 5.65
CA PHE A 50 4.66 -9.42 6.00
C PHE A 50 3.40 -9.28 6.86
N TYR A 51 2.83 -10.40 7.34
CA TYR A 51 1.69 -10.39 8.26
C TYR A 51 1.92 -9.56 9.54
N PRO A 52 3.14 -9.41 10.10
CA PRO A 52 3.37 -8.47 11.20
C PRO A 52 3.06 -7.00 10.88
N LEU A 53 2.94 -6.63 9.60
CA LEU A 53 2.51 -5.30 9.15
C LEU A 53 1.06 -5.25 8.68
N ASP A 54 0.37 -6.39 8.64
CA ASP A 54 -0.99 -6.44 8.13
C ASP A 54 -1.93 -5.59 8.99
N GLN A 55 -2.78 -4.81 8.32
CA GLN A 55 -3.67 -3.80 8.93
C GLN A 55 -2.91 -2.69 9.70
N ARG A 56 -1.59 -2.67 9.54
CA ARG A 56 -0.61 -1.64 9.89
C ARG A 56 -1.04 -0.24 9.48
N ARG A 57 -1.37 0.68 10.40
CA ARG A 57 -1.52 2.10 10.05
C ARG A 57 -0.17 2.82 10.03
N PHE A 58 0.05 3.63 9.00
CA PHE A 58 1.25 4.42 8.76
C PHE A 58 0.89 5.86 8.39
N ALA A 59 1.80 6.78 8.70
CA ALA A 59 1.65 8.20 8.34
C ALA A 59 1.92 8.48 6.85
N SER A 60 2.59 7.57 6.14
CA SER A 60 2.87 7.68 4.71
C SER A 60 3.17 6.31 4.07
N PRO A 61 3.03 6.17 2.74
CA PRO A 61 3.43 4.96 2.02
C PRO A 61 4.92 4.63 2.22
N ALA A 62 5.78 5.65 2.24
CA ALA A 62 7.22 5.47 2.47
C ALA A 62 7.54 4.91 3.87
N ALA A 63 6.74 5.25 4.89
CA ALA A 63 6.88 4.65 6.21
C ALA A 63 6.52 3.16 6.21
N ALA A 64 5.47 2.78 5.46
CA ALA A 64 5.09 1.38 5.29
C ALA A 64 6.18 0.58 4.55
N GLN A 65 6.73 1.12 3.46
CA GLN A 65 7.83 0.48 2.72
C GLN A 65 9.07 0.28 3.59
N ARG A 66 9.47 1.28 4.39
CA ARG A 66 10.61 1.12 5.32
C ARG A 66 10.37 0.03 6.35
N ALA A 67 9.14 -0.09 6.87
CA ALA A 67 8.80 -1.17 7.79
C ALA A 67 8.87 -2.54 7.11
N ALA A 68 8.42 -2.66 5.86
CA ALA A 68 8.53 -3.88 5.08
C ALA A 68 9.99 -4.26 4.81
N LEU A 69 10.83 -3.29 4.43
CA LEU A 69 12.27 -3.47 4.25
C LEU A 69 12.94 -3.96 5.55
N ALA A 70 12.62 -3.36 6.69
CA ALA A 70 13.18 -3.76 7.98
C ALA A 70 12.85 -5.23 8.32
N LEU A 71 11.61 -5.66 8.11
CA LEU A 71 11.21 -7.06 8.33
C LEU A 71 11.85 -8.03 7.32
N HIS A 72 12.03 -7.59 6.08
CA HIS A 72 12.71 -8.39 5.07
C HIS A 72 14.20 -8.61 5.44
N CYS A 73 14.90 -7.54 5.82
CA CYS A 73 16.29 -7.60 6.27
C CYS A 73 16.48 -8.47 7.52
N ASP A 74 15.61 -8.32 8.52
CA ASP A 74 15.67 -9.09 9.77
C ASP A 74 15.54 -10.60 9.52
N ARG A 75 14.61 -11.00 8.64
CA ARG A 75 14.45 -12.41 8.28
C ARG A 75 15.52 -12.92 7.31
N SER A 76 16.04 -12.08 6.43
CA SER A 76 17.20 -12.46 5.59
C SER A 76 18.45 -12.71 6.43
N GLY A 77 18.72 -11.86 7.43
CA GLY A 77 19.80 -12.06 8.40
C GLY A 77 19.60 -13.33 9.23
N THR A 78 18.37 -13.56 9.71
CA THR A 78 17.99 -14.76 10.45
C THR A 78 18.18 -16.04 9.62
N LEU A 79 17.62 -16.10 8.40
CA LEU A 79 17.74 -17.27 7.53
C LEU A 79 19.19 -17.55 7.11
N ARG A 80 20.00 -16.50 6.91
CA ARG A 80 21.44 -16.66 6.64
C ARG A 80 22.19 -17.24 7.84
N SER A 81 21.78 -16.94 9.07
CA SER A 81 22.40 -17.53 10.27
C SER A 81 22.09 -19.02 10.43
N PHE A 82 20.91 -19.48 9.98
CA PHE A 82 20.51 -20.90 10.04
C PHE A 82 21.17 -21.77 8.97
N ALA A 83 21.72 -21.19 7.91
CA ALA A 83 22.38 -21.92 6.82
C ALA A 83 23.88 -22.20 7.06
N ALA A 84 24.42 -21.87 8.24
CA ALA A 84 25.84 -21.98 8.57
C ALA A 84 26.16 -22.92 9.76
N GLY A 85 25.23 -23.81 10.14
CA GLY A 85 25.36 -24.75 11.26
C GLY A 85 25.41 -26.20 10.85
#